data_AF-A0A2R4XFL5-F1
#
_entry.id   AF-A0A2R4XFL5-F1
#
_cell.length_a   1.000
_cell.length_b   1.000
_cell.length_c   1.000
_cell.angle_alpha   90.00
_cell.angle_beta   90.00
_cell.angle_gamma   90.00
#
_symmetry.space_group_name_H-M   'P 1'
#
loop_
_entity.id
_entity.type
_entity.pdbx_description
1 polymer ?
#
loop_
_entity_poly.entity_id
_entity_poly.type
_entity_poly.pdbx_seq_one_letter_code
_entity_poly.pdbx_strand_id
1 'polypeptide(L)'
;MTKPRYTLDELLAGAETSGAYPLSPEEREWVDAPAVGREVLVEDLQSAQAIHAYLAHAEASGDAAYIEHAREIAAQAKISIRGEP
;
A
#
# COMPACT_ATOMS: atom_id res chain seq x y z
N MET A 1 -21.71 15.81 -20.03
CA MET A 1 -22.11 14.40 -20.25
C MET A 1 -22.76 13.89 -18.98
N THR A 2 -24.02 13.46 -19.05
CA THR A 2 -24.72 12.81 -17.93
C THR A 2 -24.16 11.40 -17.76
N LYS A 3 -23.78 11.02 -16.54
CA LYS A 3 -23.33 9.65 -16.25
C LYS A 3 -24.57 8.74 -16.27
N PRO A 4 -24.60 7.67 -17.08
CA PRO A 4 -25.72 6.73 -17.07
C PRO A 4 -25.88 6.11 -15.67
N ARG A 5 -27.14 5.93 -15.25
CA ARG A 5 -27.50 5.26 -14.00
C ARG A 5 -27.83 3.81 -14.34
N TYR A 6 -27.14 2.88 -13.70
CA TYR A 6 -27.37 1.45 -13.87
C TYR A 6 -27.98 0.86 -12.60
N THR A 7 -28.83 -0.14 -12.77
CA THR A 7 -29.30 -1.00 -11.68
C THR A 7 -28.28 -2.11 -11.41
N LEU A 8 -28.36 -2.75 -10.24
CA LEU A 8 -27.50 -3.87 -9.90
C LEU A 8 -27.69 -5.04 -10.89
N ASP A 9 -28.93 -5.36 -11.25
CA ASP A 9 -29.26 -6.40 -12.21
C ASP A 9 -28.63 -6.15 -13.59
N GLU A 10 -28.68 -4.91 -14.09
CA GLU A 10 -28.05 -4.55 -15.36
C GLU A 10 -26.52 -4.74 -15.33
N LEU A 11 -25.88 -4.42 -14.20
CA LEU A 11 -24.44 -4.63 -14.03
C LEU A 11 -24.09 -6.13 -13.94
N LEU A 12 -24.90 -6.92 -13.23
CA LEU A 12 -24.68 -8.35 -13.07
C LEU A 12 -24.88 -9.10 -14.39
N ALA A 13 -25.95 -8.80 -15.14
CA ALA A 13 -26.17 -9.34 -16.47
C ALA A 13 -25.03 -8.98 -17.44
N GLY A 14 -24.50 -7.75 -17.35
CA GLY A 14 -23.31 -7.34 -18.09
C GLY A 14 -22.07 -8.16 -17.73
N ALA A 15 -21.86 -8.46 -16.45
CA ALA A 15 -20.74 -9.28 -15.99
C ALA A 15 -20.87 -10.75 -16.45
N GLU A 16 -22.05 -11.35 -16.34
CA GLU A 16 -22.32 -12.73 -16.77
C GLU A 16 -22.12 -12.90 -18.29
N THR A 17 -22.56 -11.91 -19.07
CA THR A 17 -22.42 -11.93 -20.53
C THR A 17 -20.99 -11.61 -21.00
N SER A 18 -20.20 -10.88 -20.21
CA SER A 18 -18.82 -10.52 -20.56
C SER A 18 -17.86 -11.71 -20.60
N GLY A 19 -18.21 -12.84 -19.95
CA GLY A 19 -17.31 -13.98 -19.81
C GLY A 19 -16.08 -13.69 -18.94
N ALA A 20 -16.04 -12.54 -18.25
CA ALA A 20 -14.93 -12.15 -17.36
C ALA A 20 -14.80 -13.05 -16.11
N TYR A 21 -15.79 -13.90 -15.84
CA TYR A 21 -15.78 -14.85 -14.73
C TYR A 21 -16.11 -16.28 -15.18
N PRO A 22 -15.49 -17.30 -14.56
CA PRO A 22 -14.46 -17.19 -13.53
C PRO A 22 -13.13 -16.70 -14.12
N LEU A 23 -12.42 -15.84 -13.38
CA LEU A 23 -11.07 -15.39 -13.72
C LEU A 23 -10.15 -16.57 -14.02
N SER A 24 -9.21 -16.37 -14.95
CA SER A 24 -8.15 -17.31 -15.24
C SER A 24 -7.25 -17.52 -14.01
N PRO A 25 -6.48 -18.62 -13.93
CA PRO A 25 -5.57 -18.86 -12.81
C PRO A 25 -4.57 -17.73 -12.57
N GLU A 26 -4.04 -17.13 -13.65
CA GLU A 26 -3.09 -16.00 -13.58
C GLU A 26 -3.76 -14.73 -13.02
N GLU A 27 -4.95 -14.37 -13.50
CA GLU A 27 -5.69 -13.21 -12.98
C GLU A 27 -6.10 -13.42 -11.51
N ARG A 28 -6.42 -14.66 -11.15
CA ARG A 28 -6.75 -15.02 -9.77
C ARG A 28 -5.52 -14.92 -8.85
N GLU A 29 -4.34 -15.28 -9.32
CA GLU A 29 -3.08 -15.08 -8.58
C GLU A 29 -2.85 -13.60 -8.25
N TRP A 30 -3.12 -12.69 -9.20
CA TRP A 30 -3.00 -11.25 -8.94
C TRP A 30 -4.07 -10.71 -7.97
N VAL A 31 -5.29 -11.25 -8.00
CA VAL A 31 -6.38 -10.86 -7.08
C VAL A 31 -6.13 -11.40 -5.66
N ASP A 32 -5.61 -12.61 -5.56
CA ASP A 32 -5.31 -13.29 -4.29
C ASP A 32 -3.93 -12.90 -3.74
N ALA A 33 -3.11 -12.19 -4.51
CA ALA A 33 -1.83 -11.69 -4.07
C ALA A 33 -2.03 -10.80 -2.84
N PRO A 34 -1.20 -10.97 -1.78
CA PRO A 34 -1.24 -10.08 -0.64
C PRO A 34 -0.99 -8.65 -1.11
N ALA A 35 -1.69 -7.67 -0.51
CA ALA A 35 -1.51 -6.27 -0.85
C ALA A 35 -0.02 -5.88 -0.75
N VAL A 36 0.58 -5.59 -1.92
CA VAL A 36 1.97 -5.15 -2.00
C VAL A 36 2.00 -3.64 -1.75
N GLY A 37 1.84 -3.28 -0.48
CA GLY A 37 1.89 -1.90 0.01
C GLY A 37 2.48 -1.91 1.41
N ARG A 38 3.80 -2.01 1.52
CA ARG A 38 4.54 -1.83 2.78
C ARG A 38 5.03 -0.38 2.89
N GLU A 39 4.13 0.56 2.66
CA GLU A 39 4.35 1.96 2.98
C GLU A 39 4.56 2.01 4.50
N VAL A 40 5.79 2.22 4.96
CA VAL A 40 6.08 2.35 6.39
C VAL A 40 5.62 3.74 6.80
N LEU A 41 4.62 3.81 7.67
CA LEU A 41 4.11 5.08 8.17
C LEU A 41 4.88 5.51 9.43
N VAL A 42 4.75 6.79 9.78
CA VAL A 42 5.33 7.33 11.01
C VAL A 42 4.80 6.59 12.23
N GLU A 43 3.51 6.22 12.22
CA GLU A 43 2.82 5.55 13.32
C GLU A 43 3.33 4.12 13.56
N ASP A 44 3.99 3.51 12.56
CA ASP A 44 4.59 2.17 12.66
C ASP A 44 5.97 2.20 13.33
N LEU A 45 6.60 3.37 13.43
CA LEU A 45 7.96 3.56 13.94
C LEU A 45 7.99 4.02 15.41
N GLN A 46 7.33 3.26 16.28
CA GLN A 46 7.09 3.62 17.68
C GLN A 46 8.30 3.46 18.62
N SER A 47 9.47 3.09 18.08
CA SER A 47 10.68 2.88 18.87
C SER A 47 11.94 3.25 18.11
N ALA A 48 12.99 3.61 18.86
CA ALA A 48 14.30 3.88 18.28
C ALA A 48 14.87 2.68 17.51
N GLN A 49 14.58 1.45 17.96
CA GLN A 49 14.98 0.23 17.27
C GLN A 49 14.27 0.07 15.92
N ALA A 50 12.95 0.32 15.86
CA ALA A 50 12.17 0.27 14.62
C ALA A 50 12.68 1.31 13.61
N ILE A 51 12.97 2.52 14.08
CA ILE A 51 13.53 3.59 13.24
C ILE A 51 14.90 3.19 12.67
N HIS A 52 15.77 2.58 13.50
CA HIS A 52 17.07 2.11 13.04
C HIS A 52 16.96 0.97 12.02
N ALA A 53 16.07 0.01 12.24
CA ALA A 53 15.86 -1.11 11.33
C ALA A 53 15.33 -0.63 9.97
N TYR A 54 14.42 0.35 9.97
CA TYR A 54 13.86 0.95 8.76
C TYR A 54 14.92 1.70 7.95
N LEU A 55 15.74 2.53 8.60
CA LEU A 55 16.84 3.22 7.93
C LEU A 55 17.88 2.25 7.35
N ALA A 56 18.23 1.19 8.10
CA ALA A 56 19.15 0.16 7.60
C ALA A 56 18.59 -0.59 6.40
N HIS A 57 17.27 -0.86 6.37
CA HIS A 57 16.61 -1.45 5.21
C HIS A 57 16.65 -0.53 3.99
N ALA A 58 16.41 0.77 4.19
CA ALA A 58 16.48 1.76 3.12
C ALA A 58 17.92 1.90 2.57
N GLU A 59 18.93 1.94 3.43
CA GLU A 59 20.32 1.98 3.00
C GLU A 59 20.73 0.72 2.22
N ALA A 60 20.24 -0.46 2.64
CA ALA A 60 20.51 -1.72 1.97
C ALA A 60 19.88 -1.82 0.56
N SER A 61 18.84 -1.04 0.27
CA SER A 61 18.23 -1.04 -1.07
C SER A 61 19.10 -0.35 -2.12
N GLY A 62 19.98 0.58 -1.71
CA GLY A 62 20.77 1.41 -2.61
C GLY A 62 19.96 2.45 -3.39
N ASP A 63 18.66 2.60 -3.13
CA ASP A 63 17.78 3.56 -3.78
C ASP A 63 17.83 4.91 -3.04
N ALA A 64 18.43 5.90 -3.68
CA ALA A 64 18.59 7.23 -3.10
C ALA A 64 17.26 7.93 -2.77
N ALA A 65 16.20 7.74 -3.58
CA ALA A 65 14.90 8.34 -3.32
C ALA A 65 14.23 7.69 -2.11
N TYR A 66 14.35 6.36 -1.99
CA TYR A 66 13.85 5.64 -0.83
C TYR A 66 14.61 5.99 0.45
N ILE A 67 15.93 6.15 0.38
CA ILE A 67 16.77 6.55 1.52
C ILE A 67 16.37 7.95 2.03
N GLU A 68 16.17 8.92 1.15
CA GLU A 68 15.74 10.27 1.53
C GLU A 68 14.34 10.25 2.15
N HIS A 69 13.40 9.53 1.54
CA HIS A 69 12.06 9.38 2.10
C HIS A 69 12.10 8.70 3.48
N ALA A 70 12.91 7.65 3.64
CA ALA A 70 13.06 6.95 4.91
C ALA A 70 13.63 7.85 6.03
N ARG A 71 14.54 8.78 5.68
CA ARG A 71 15.08 9.78 6.61
C ARG A 71 14.03 10.78 7.06
N GLU A 72 13.16 11.24 6.16
CA GLU A 72 12.05 12.15 6.48
C GLU A 72 11.07 11.48 7.46
N ILE A 73 10.62 10.27 7.15
CA ILE A 73 9.71 9.50 8.01
C ILE A 73 10.36 9.22 9.38
N ALA A 74 11.64 8.86 9.41
CA ALA A 74 12.38 8.65 10.65
C ALA A 74 12.51 9.93 11.49
N ALA A 75 12.69 11.10 10.88
CA ALA A 75 12.75 12.37 11.58
C ALA A 75 11.40 12.71 12.24
N GLN A 76 10.31 12.50 11.51
CA GLN A 76 8.96 12.72 12.03
C GLN A 76 8.62 11.73 13.17
N ALA A 77 8.98 10.46 13.02
CA ALA A 77 8.82 9.46 14.07
C ALA A 77 9.61 9.82 15.34
N LYS A 78 10.85 10.31 15.20
CA LYS A 78 11.67 10.80 16.32
C LYS A 78 11.03 11.98 17.06
N ILE A 79 10.29 12.84 16.36
CA ILE A 79 9.54 13.93 16.99
C ILE A 79 8.35 13.36 17.75
N SER A 80 7.60 12.43 17.15
CA SER A 80 6.45 11.77 17.74
C SER A 80 6.79 11.03 19.05
N ILE A 81 7.86 10.22 19.07
CA ILE A 81 8.29 9.50 20.29
C ILE A 81 8.83 10.41 21.41
N ARG A 82 9.28 11.62 21.07
CA ARG A 82 9.83 12.59 22.04
C ARG A 82 8.77 13.55 22.57
N GLY A 83 7.72 13.77 21.78
CA GLY A 83 6.53 14.53 22.16
C GLY A 83 5.43 13.61 22.64
N GLU A 84 5.64 12.90 23.75
CA GLU A 84 4.49 12.37 24.51
C GLU A 84 3.65 13.54 25.05
N PRO A 85 2.31 13.48 25.05
CA PRO A 85 1.49 14.23 25.99
C PRO A 85 1.65 13.72 27.43
#